data_AF-A0A1G4ST89-F1
#
_entry.id   AF-A0A1G4ST89-F1
#
_cell.length_a   1.000
_cell.length_b   1.000
_cell.length_c   1.000
_cell.angle_alpha   90.00
_cell.angle_beta   90.00
_cell.angle_gamma   90.00
#
_symmetry.space_group_name_H-M   'P 1'
#
loop_
_entity.id
_entity.type
_entity.pdbx_description
1 polymer ?
#
loop_
_entity_poly.entity_id
_entity_poly.type
_entity_poly.pdbx_seq_one_letter_code
_entity_poly.pdbx_strand_id
1 'polypeptide(L)' 'MRNQPQLQGELRLIHNHPSGDPTPSEEDIEITQRIVEVRNLMMIEVLDHIITGDGKYCRMAEQGLLNKCQSEPEK' A
#
# COMPACT_ATOMS: atom_id res chain seq x y z
N MET A 1 5.25 -20.75 21.32
CA MET A 1 4.89 -19.35 21.01
C MET A 1 5.71 -18.92 19.80
N ARG A 2 5.09 -18.67 18.64
CA ARG A 2 5.83 -18.15 17.48
C ARG A 2 6.02 -16.65 17.71
N ASN A 3 7.26 -16.20 17.82
CA ASN A 3 7.59 -14.78 17.81
C ASN A 3 7.26 -14.25 16.41
N GLN A 4 6.14 -13.54 16.26
CA GLN A 4 5.92 -12.77 15.04
C GLN A 4 6.91 -11.59 15.07
N PRO A 5 7.70 -11.38 14.00
CA PRO A 5 8.58 -10.22 13.94
C PRO A 5 7.73 -8.96 14.05
N GLN A 6 8.05 -8.11 15.03
CA GLN A 6 7.40 -6.82 15.17
C GLN A 6 7.90 -5.91 14.04
N LEU A 7 6.97 -5.32 13.28
CA LEU A 7 7.30 -4.30 12.29
C LEU A 7 7.89 -3.10 13.05
N GLN A 8 9.05 -2.62 12.60
CA GLN A 8 9.85 -1.59 13.29
C GLN A 8 9.78 -0.23 12.61
N GLY A 9 9.23 -0.15 11.40
CA GLY A 9 9.09 1.09 10.65
C GLY A 9 7.70 1.26 10.06
N GLU A 10 7.40 2.49 9.65
CA GLU A 10 6.16 2.87 8.98
C GLU A 10 6.49 3.48 7.61
N LEU A 11 5.70 3.12 6.58
CA LEU A 11 5.80 3.68 5.24
C LEU A 11 4.43 4.22 4.80
N ARG A 12 4.44 5.46 4.29
CA ARG A 12 3.32 6.07 3.58
C ARG A 12 3.85 6.51 2.22
N LEU A 13 3.26 5.99 1.15
CA LEU A 13 3.58 6.37 -0.22
C LEU A 13 2.74 7.57 -0.61
N ILE A 14 3.33 8.53 -1.31
CA ILE A 14 2.62 9.71 -1.79
C ILE A 14 3.14 10.06 -3.18
N HIS A 15 2.23 10.20 -4.14
CA HIS A 15 2.54 10.79 -5.44
C HIS A 15 1.42 11.71 -5.93
N ASN A 16 1.68 12.40 -7.03
CA ASN A 16 0.77 13.35 -7.63
C ASN A 16 0.41 12.91 -9.05
N HIS A 17 -0.88 12.98 -9.38
CA HIS A 17 -1.43 12.87 -10.73
C HIS A 17 -1.55 14.28 -11.33
N PRO A 18 -0.67 14.68 -12.28
CA PRO A 18 -0.73 16.00 -12.91
C PRO A 18 -2.03 16.23 -13.70
N SER A 19 -2.76 15.15 -14.03
CA SER A 19 -4.10 15.22 -14.64
C SER A 19 -5.16 15.87 -13.75
N GLY A 20 -4.92 15.93 -12.43
CA GLY A 20 -5.88 16.43 -11.45
C GLY A 20 -6.88 15.37 -10.95
N ASP A 21 -6.88 14.17 -11.51
CA ASP A 21 -7.72 13.05 -11.04
C ASP A 21 -6.91 12.15 -10.09
N PRO A 22 -7.23 12.11 -8.78
CA PRO A 22 -6.52 11.29 -7.81
C PRO A 22 -6.95 9.80 -7.85
N THR A 23 -7.75 9.36 -8.82
CA THR A 23 -8.14 7.96 -8.96
C THR A 23 -6.91 7.08 -9.21
N PRO A 24 -6.69 5.99 -8.46
CA PRO A 24 -5.56 5.09 -8.67
C PRO A 24 -5.58 4.44 -10.05
N SER A 25 -4.42 4.44 -10.73
CA SER A 25 -4.22 3.66 -11.94
C SER A 25 -3.98 2.18 -11.62
N GLU A 26 -3.97 1.33 -12.65
CA GLU A 26 -3.61 -0.09 -12.47
C GLU A 26 -2.14 -0.23 -12.02
N GLU A 27 -1.25 0.62 -12.52
CA GLU A 27 0.16 0.66 -12.12
C GLU A 27 0.33 1.08 -10.65
N ASP A 28 -0.46 2.05 -10.16
CA ASP A 28 -0.45 2.45 -8.75
C ASP A 28 -0.81 1.25 -7.85
N ILE A 29 -1.84 0.50 -8.25
CA ILE A 29 -2.31 -0.69 -7.54
C ILE A 29 -1.24 -1.78 -7.55
N GLU A 30 -0.63 -2.07 -8.70
CA GLU A 30 0.40 -3.10 -8.82
C GLU A 30 1.62 -2.78 -7.95
N ILE A 31 2.12 -1.53 -8.02
CA ILE A 31 3.26 -1.08 -7.22
C ILE A 31 2.94 -1.21 -5.74
N THR A 32 1.75 -0.77 -5.33
CA THR A 32 1.31 -0.86 -3.93
C THR A 32 1.29 -2.30 -3.43
N GLN A 33 0.73 -3.22 -4.22
CA GLN A 33 0.65 -4.64 -3.86
C GLN A 33 2.04 -5.24 -3.68
N ARG A 34 2.96 -4.97 -4.60
CA ARG A 34 4.35 -5.45 -4.52
C ARG A 34 5.07 -4.93 -3.27
N ILE A 35 4.83 -3.68 -2.88
CA ILE A 35 5.41 -3.10 -1.66
C ILE A 35 4.81 -3.75 -0.40
N VAL A 36 3.49 -4.00 -0.38
CA VAL A 36 2.81 -4.70 0.71
C VAL A 36 3.31 -6.14 0.86
N GLU A 37 3.57 -6.84 -0.25
CA GLU A 37 4.10 -8.21 -0.23
C GLU A 37 5.48 -8.30 0.43
N VAL A 38 6.37 -7.33 0.19
CA VAL A 38 7.73 -7.33 0.76
C VAL A 38 7.82 -6.68 2.14
N ARG A 39 6.73 -6.12 2.67
CA ARG A 39 6.71 -5.35 3.92
C ARG A 39 7.29 -6.13 5.12
N ASN A 40 6.99 -7.43 5.19
CA ASN A 40 7.44 -8.32 6.26
C ASN A 40 8.96 -8.54 6.19
N LEU A 41 9.51 -8.66 4.98
CA LEU A 41 10.95 -8.78 4.75
C LEU A 41 11.67 -7.49 5.16
N MET A 42 11.04 -6.35 4.90
CA MET A 42 11.56 -5.02 5.26
C MET A 42 11.33 -4.65 6.73
N MET A 43 10.53 -5.43 7.47
CA MET A 43 10.05 -5.10 8.83
C MET A 43 9.40 -3.70 8.90
N ILE A 44 8.66 -3.32 7.85
CA ILE A 44 7.98 -2.02 7.74
C ILE A 44 6.50 -2.25 7.54
N GLU A 45 5.65 -1.49 8.21
CA GLU A 45 4.21 -1.45 7.94
C GLU A 45 3.90 -0.43 6.85
N VAL A 46 3.17 -0.84 5.82
CA VAL A 46 2.66 0.05 4.76
C VAL A 46 1.31 0.57 5.20
N LEU A 47 1.28 1.83 5.65
CA LEU A 47 0.09 2.42 6.23
C LEU A 47 -0.84 3.03 5.19
N ASP A 48 -0.28 3.55 4.10
CA ASP A 48 -1.08 4.16 3.04
C ASP A 48 -0.33 4.33 1.72
N HIS A 49 -1.10 4.51 0.66
CA HIS A 49 -0.64 5.11 -0.59
C HIS A 49 -1.62 6.22 -0.98
N ILE A 50 -1.14 7.45 -0.93
CA ILE A 50 -1.93 8.67 -1.12
C ILE A 50 -1.63 9.26 -2.50
N ILE A 51 -2.68 9.38 -3.30
CA ILE A 51 -2.60 9.97 -4.63
C ILE A 51 -3.20 11.37 -4.55
N THR A 52 -2.47 12.38 -5.01
CA THR A 52 -2.90 13.78 -4.98
C THR A 52 -3.17 14.31 -6.39
N GLY A 53 -4.13 15.22 -6.54
CA GLY A 53 -4.45 15.85 -7.84
C GLY A 53 -5.47 16.97 -7.69
N ASP A 54 -5.20 18.16 -8.25
CA ASP A 54 -6.09 19.34 -8.27
C ASP A 54 -6.79 19.64 -6.92
N GLY A 55 -6.01 19.72 -5.85
CA GLY A 55 -6.52 19.97 -4.49
C GLY A 55 -7.34 18.82 -3.87
N LYS A 56 -7.48 17.70 -4.59
CA LYS A 56 -8.10 16.46 -4.13
C LYS A 56 -7.03 15.43 -3.82
N TYR A 57 -7.43 14.39 -3.09
CA TYR A 57 -6.59 13.24 -2.83
C TYR A 57 -7.43 11.97 -2.72
N CYS A 58 -6.79 10.83 -2.94
CA CYS A 58 -7.33 9.49 -2.72
C CYS A 58 -6.37 8.73 -1.80
N ARG A 59 -6.94 7.98 -0.85
CA ARG A 59 -6.19 7.10 0.05
C ARG A 59 -6.49 5.66 -0.32
N MET A 60 -5.51 4.95 -0.84
CA MET A 60 -5.69 3.56 -1.26
C MET A 60 -6.02 2.63 -0.08
N ALA A 61 -5.61 3.00 1.15
CA ALA A 61 -6.03 2.33 2.37
C ALA A 61 -7.56 2.32 2.56
N GLU A 62 -8.19 3.48 2.36
CA GLU A 62 -9.64 3.66 2.57
C GLU A 62 -10.46 2.90 1.51
N GLN A 63 -9.86 2.63 0.35
CA GLN A 63 -10.45 1.83 -0.73
C GLN A 63 -10.21 0.31 -0.57
N GLY A 64 -9.52 -0.12 0.50
CA GLY A 64 -9.20 -1.53 0.73
C GLY A 64 -8.15 -2.11 -0.23
N LEU A 65 -7.40 -1.25 -0.94
CA LEU A 65 -6.43 -1.68 -1.95
C LEU A 65 -5.09 -2.15 -1.36
N LEU A 66 -4.88 -1.97 -0.05
CA LEU A 66 -3.69 -2.43 0.68
C LEU A 66 -3.80 -3.88 1.22
N ASN A 67 -5.01 -4.43 1.34
CA ASN A 67 -5.24 -5.61 2.18
C ASN A 67 -5.25 -6.96 1.43
N LYS A 68 -4.72 -7.03 0.21
CA LYS A 68 -4.56 -8.32 -0.48
C LYS A 68 -3.29 -9.04 0.00
N CYS A 69 -3.29 -9.44 1.27
CA CYS A 69 -2.43 -10.55 1.68
C CYS A 69 -3.12 -11.81 1.15
N GLN A 70 -2.68 -12.34 0.01
CA GLN A 70 -3.05 -13.71 -0.36
C GLN A 70 -2.58 -14.58 0.80
N SER A 71 -3.52 -15.15 1.54
CA SER A 71 -3.25 -16.30 2.41
C SER A 71 -2.50 -17.31 1.57
N GLU A 72 -1.41 -17.86 2.13
CA GLU A 72 -0.67 -18.99 1.55
C GLU A 72 -1.65 -20.00 0.94
N PRO A 73 -1.34 -20.64 -0.21
CA PRO A 73 -2.19 -21.72 -0.72
C PRO A 73 -2.33 -22.76 0.40
N GLU A 74 -3.58 -23.02 0.83
CA GLU A 74 -3.87 -24.20 1.64
C GLU A 74 -3.39 -25.42 0.84
N LYS A 75 -2.30 -26.01 1.33
CA LYS A 75 -1.64 -27.28 0.95
C LYS A 75 -2.16 -28.02 -0.29
#